data_AF-A0A2I1FPJ1-F1
#
_entry.id   AF-A0A2I1FPJ1-F1
#
_cell.length_a   1.000
_cell.length_b   1.000
_cell.length_c   1.000
_cell.angle_alpha   90.00
_cell.angle_beta   90.00
_cell.angle_gamma   90.00
#
_symmetry.space_group_name_H-M   'P 1'
#
loop_
_entity.id
_entity.type
_entity.pdbx_description
1 polymer ?
#
loop_
_entity_poly.entity_id
_entity_poly.type
_entity_poly.pdbx_seq_one_letter_code
_entity_poly.pdbx_strand_id
1 'polypeptide(L)'
;MNGQSTIIDEELARKNFKHAGDHLCEIWNRDLINGHPVDVTYIDGHDHNIFLDTEVMWDWIDRHSQICKYSLDLRKCNNRDCCRPPRAPDVFDFLSLNSGFLPPVVQ
;
A
#
# COMPACT_ATOMS: atom_id res chain seq x y z
N MET A 1 13.24 6.78 -27.30
CA MET A 1 14.47 6.19 -26.75
C MET A 1 14.10 4.85 -26.15
N ASN A 2 14.50 3.74 -26.77
CA ASN A 2 14.33 2.40 -26.19
C ASN A 2 15.51 2.15 -25.25
N GLY A 3 15.43 2.66 -24.03
CA GLY A 3 16.41 2.38 -22.99
C GLY A 3 16.13 1.01 -22.38
N GLN A 4 16.54 -0.07 -23.05
CA GLN A 4 16.71 -1.34 -22.36
C GLN A 4 17.96 -1.21 -21.49
N SER A 5 17.76 -1.00 -20.19
CA SER A 5 18.82 -1.15 -19.20
C SER A 5 19.15 -2.63 -19.09
N THR A 6 20.12 -3.08 -19.87
CA THR A 6 20.65 -4.45 -19.78
C THR A 6 21.42 -4.57 -18.47
N ILE A 7 20.96 -5.45 -17.58
CA ILE A 7 21.70 -5.80 -16.38
C ILE A 7 22.88 -6.66 -16.83
N ILE A 8 24.10 -6.13 -16.68
CA ILE A 8 25.34 -6.80 -17.08
C ILE A 8 25.82 -7.75 -15.97
N ASP A 9 25.54 -7.40 -14.72
CA ASP A 9 25.89 -8.15 -13.52
C ASP A 9 24.70 -8.17 -12.56
N GLU A 10 24.01 -9.30 -12.51
CA GLU A 10 22.82 -9.48 -11.68
C GLU A 10 23.15 -9.45 -10.18
N GLU A 11 24.31 -9.96 -9.79
CA GLU A 11 24.70 -9.99 -8.37
C GLU A 11 24.98 -8.58 -7.86
N LEU A 12 25.72 -7.80 -8.65
CA LEU A 12 25.99 -6.40 -8.33
C LEU A 12 24.71 -5.56 -8.38
N ALA A 13 23.83 -5.79 -9.35
CA ALA A 13 22.54 -5.13 -9.41
C ALA A 13 21.71 -5.41 -8.14
N ARG A 14 21.61 -6.66 -7.71
CA ARG A 14 20.88 -7.03 -6.49
C ARG A 14 21.48 -6.38 -5.24
N LYS A 15 22.82 -6.37 -5.10
CA LYS A 15 23.49 -5.66 -3.99
C LYS A 15 23.18 -4.17 -3.98
N ASN A 16 23.19 -3.53 -5.15
CA ASN A 16 22.86 -2.11 -5.27
C ASN A 16 21.40 -1.83 -4.91
N PHE A 17 20.46 -2.67 -5.37
CA PHE A 17 19.04 -2.55 -5.01
C PHE A 17 18.81 -2.74 -3.52
N LYS A 18 19.43 -3.76 -2.90
CA LYS A 18 19.37 -3.97 -1.46
C LYS A 18 19.89 -2.75 -0.69
N HIS A 19 21.05 -2.21 -1.09
CA HIS A 19 21.62 -1.04 -0.44
C HIS A 19 20.69 0.19 -0.53
N ALA A 20 20.10 0.43 -1.71
CA ALA A 20 19.13 1.50 -1.88
C ALA A 20 17.86 1.29 -1.04
N GLY A 21 17.35 0.05 -0.98
CA GLY A 21 16.20 -0.32 -0.17
C GLY A 21 16.45 -0.15 1.33
N ASP A 22 17.59 -0.63 1.83
CA ASP A 22 18.03 -0.46 3.22
C ASP A 22 18.08 1.05 3.59
N HIS A 23 18.63 1.88 2.70
CA HIS A 23 18.71 3.32 2.92
C HIS A 23 17.33 4.01 2.96
N LEU A 24 16.39 3.58 2.11
CA LEU A 24 15.00 4.07 2.17
C LEU A 24 14.32 3.67 3.48
N CYS A 25 14.56 2.45 3.98
CA CYS A 25 14.05 2.02 5.27
C CYS A 25 14.57 2.92 6.40
N GLU A 26 15.87 3.27 6.38
CA GLU A 26 16.45 4.20 7.37
C GLU A 26 15.77 5.58 7.35
N ILE A 27 15.44 6.11 6.16
CA ILE A 27 14.79 7.41 6.01
C ILE A 27 13.36 7.33 6.57
N TRP A 28 12.58 6.35 6.11
CA TRP A 28 11.17 6.26 6.50
C TRP A 28 10.94 5.85 7.95
N ASN A 29 11.83 5.05 8.54
CA ASN A 29 11.78 4.73 9.98
C ASN A 29 12.05 5.96 10.88
N ARG A 30 12.70 7.01 10.36
CA ARG A 30 12.94 8.26 11.12
C ARG A 30 11.75 9.21 11.08
N ASP A 31 10.95 9.15 10.02
CA ASP A 31 9.88 10.11 9.78
C ASP A 31 8.55 9.65 10.40
N LEU A 32 7.78 10.60 10.91
CA LEU A 32 6.40 10.36 11.34
C LEU A 32 5.47 10.57 10.16
N ILE A 33 4.99 9.48 9.55
CA ILE A 33 3.99 9.57 8.49
C ILE A 33 2.62 9.79 9.14
N ASN A 34 2.01 10.95 8.86
CA ASN A 34 0.75 11.38 9.47
C ASN A 34 0.76 11.42 11.01
N GLY A 35 1.92 11.71 11.62
CA GLY A 35 2.07 11.76 13.07
C GLY A 35 2.18 10.39 13.75
N HIS A 36 2.29 9.31 12.97
CA HIS A 36 2.47 7.96 13.48
C HIS A 36 3.86 7.43 13.12
N PRO A 37 4.52 6.71 14.05
CA PRO A 37 5.76 6.01 13.72
C PRO A 37 5.47 4.91 12.70
N VAL A 38 6.44 4.68 11.82
CA VAL A 38 6.36 3.68 10.76
C VAL A 38 7.47 2.67 10.98
N ASP A 39 7.15 1.39 10.77
CA ASP A 39 8.11 0.30 10.75
C ASP A 39 8.32 -0.13 9.30
N VAL A 40 9.57 -0.10 8.84
CA VAL A 40 9.96 -0.35 7.45
C VAL A 40 11.14 -1.30 7.41
N THR A 41 11.00 -2.35 6.61
CA THR A 41 12.04 -3.35 6.36
C THR A 41 12.18 -3.60 4.86
N TYR A 42 13.43 -3.70 4.38
CA TYR A 42 13.71 -4.11 3.01
C TYR A 42 13.54 -5.61 2.85
N ILE A 43 12.92 -6.01 1.75
CA ILE A 43 12.62 -7.40 1.43
C ILE A 43 13.33 -7.75 0.11
N ASP A 44 14.25 -8.72 0.17
CA ASP A 44 14.94 -9.25 -1.01
C ASP A 44 14.13 -10.41 -1.60
N GLY A 45 13.63 -10.24 -2.83
CA GLY A 45 12.78 -11.22 -3.51
C GLY A 45 11.30 -11.16 -3.14
N HIS A 46 10.44 -11.69 -4.02
CA HIS A 46 8.99 -11.83 -3.74
C HIS A 46 8.77 -13.03 -2.81
N ASP A 47 9.24 -12.96 -1.57
CA ASP A 47 8.75 -13.89 -0.56
C ASP A 47 7.39 -13.39 -0.08
N HIS A 48 6.34 -13.88 -0.75
CA HIS A 48 4.95 -13.59 -0.39
C HIS A 48 4.61 -13.97 1.06
N ASN A 49 5.47 -14.77 1.72
CA ASN A 49 5.29 -15.14 3.11
C ASN A 49 5.63 -14.00 4.10
N ILE A 50 6.31 -12.94 3.69
CA ILE A 50 6.69 -11.85 4.62
C ILE A 50 5.46 -11.02 5.06
N PHE A 51 4.40 -11.01 4.27
CA PHE A 51 3.11 -10.44 4.68
C PHE A 51 2.27 -11.37 5.57
N LEU A 52 2.74 -12.59 5.87
CA LEU A 52 2.01 -13.52 6.75
C LEU A 52 2.28 -13.25 8.24
N ASP A 53 3.44 -12.67 8.58
CA ASP A 53 3.82 -12.35 9.96
C ASP A 53 3.32 -10.98 10.42
N THR A 54 2.88 -10.14 9.48
CA THR A 54 2.05 -9.00 9.84
C THR A 54 0.68 -9.58 10.16
N GLU A 55 0.17 -9.35 11.37
CA GLU A 55 -1.23 -9.59 11.74
C GLU A 55 -2.17 -8.61 10.99
N VAL A 56 -1.83 -8.29 9.75
CA VAL A 56 -2.67 -7.66 8.76
C VAL A 56 -3.83 -8.63 8.58
N MET A 57 -4.91 -8.31 9.28
CA MET A 57 -6.18 -8.98 9.10
C MET A 57 -6.55 -8.83 7.62
N TRP A 58 -6.33 -9.86 6.82
CA TRP A 58 -6.75 -9.89 5.41
C TRP A 58 -8.24 -9.53 5.29
N ASP A 59 -9.04 -9.93 6.28
CA ASP A 59 -10.42 -9.48 6.47
C ASP A 59 -10.60 -7.96 6.49
N TRP A 60 -9.65 -7.23 7.09
CA TRP A 60 -9.65 -5.76 7.08
C TRP A 60 -9.32 -5.24 5.69
N ILE A 61 -8.28 -5.77 5.03
CA ILE A 61 -7.88 -5.37 3.67
C ILE A 61 -9.02 -5.59 2.68
N ASP A 62 -9.61 -6.79 2.67
CA ASP A 62 -10.73 -7.14 1.79
C ASP A 62 -11.96 -6.26 2.06
N ARG A 63 -12.17 -5.88 3.32
CA ARG A 63 -13.30 -5.04 3.70
C ARG A 63 -13.08 -3.56 3.42
N HIS A 64 -11.85 -3.05 3.44
CA HIS A 64 -11.59 -1.60 3.46
C HIS A 64 -10.71 -1.10 2.32
N SER A 65 -10.13 -1.96 1.50
CA SER A 65 -9.19 -1.51 0.48
C SER A 65 -9.49 -2.07 -0.90
N GLN A 66 -9.10 -1.30 -1.91
CA GLN A 66 -8.97 -1.77 -3.28
C GLN A 66 -7.54 -1.46 -3.74
N ILE A 67 -6.78 -2.53 -3.99
CA ILE A 67 -5.37 -2.45 -4.39
C ILE A 67 -5.32 -2.47 -5.92
N CYS A 68 -4.67 -1.46 -6.50
CA CYS A 68 -4.43 -1.35 -7.93
C CYS A 68 -2.92 -1.28 -8.20
N LYS A 69 -2.51 -1.42 -9.47
CA LYS A 69 -1.08 -1.39 -9.86
C LYS A 69 -0.32 -0.14 -9.41
N TYR A 70 -1.01 0.99 -9.28
CA TYR A 70 -0.41 2.29 -8.97
C TYR A 70 -1.13 3.08 -7.86
N SER A 71 -2.15 2.50 -7.23
CA SER A 71 -2.95 3.19 -6.21
C SER A 71 -3.48 2.21 -5.16
N LEU A 72 -3.74 2.75 -3.97
CA LEU A 72 -4.44 2.08 -2.89
C LEU A 72 -5.62 2.96 -2.51
N ASP A 73 -6.83 2.47 -2.78
CA ASP A 73 -8.05 3.15 -2.38
C ASP A 73 -8.53 2.57 -1.05
N LEU A 74 -8.92 3.44 -0.11
CA LEU A 74 -9.43 3.05 1.19
C LEU A 74 -10.88 3.53 1.36
N ARG A 75 -11.73 2.66 1.90
CA ARG A 75 -13.12 2.96 2.23
C ARG A 75 -13.41 2.73 3.71
N LYS A 76 -14.43 3.43 4.22
CA LYS A 76 -15.07 3.06 5.50
C LYS A 76 -16.16 2.03 5.22
N CYS A 77 -16.33 1.03 6.10
CA CYS A 77 -17.47 0.12 6.03
C CYS A 77 -18.68 0.66 6.82
N ASN A 78 -19.83 0.00 6.64
CA ASN A 78 -21.07 0.35 7.32
C ASN A 78 -21.10 -0.10 8.80
N ASN A 79 -20.21 -1.02 9.20
CA ASN A 79 -20.11 -1.45 10.58
C ASN A 79 -19.50 -0.33 11.45
N ARG A 80 -20.27 0.19 12.42
CA ARG A 80 -19.85 1.28 13.31
C ARG A 80 -18.97 0.85 14.48
N ASP A 81 -18.94 -0.45 14.78
CA ASP A 81 -17.95 -1.04 15.68
C ASP A 81 -16.58 -1.14 14.99
N CYS A 82 -16.57 -1.12 13.65
CA CYS A 82 -15.35 -1.21 12.85
C CYS A 82 -14.86 0.17 12.38
N CYS A 83 -15.74 1.00 11.82
CA CYS A 83 -15.39 2.29 11.23
C CYS A 83 -16.12 3.45 11.93
N ARG A 84 -15.34 4.46 12.34
CA ARG A 84 -15.89 5.74 12.82
C ARG A 84 -16.81 6.38 11.77
N PRO A 85 -17.80 7.19 12.16
CA PRO A 85 -18.69 7.89 11.21
C PRO A 85 -17.94 8.61 10.10
N PRO A 86 -18.44 8.60 8.85
CA PRO A 86 -17.85 9.35 7.76
C PRO A 86 -17.87 10.84 8.07
N ARG A 87 -16.79 11.55 7.69
CA ARG A 87 -16.71 13.01 7.87
C ARG A 87 -17.65 13.75 6.92
N ALA A 88 -17.86 13.20 5.72
CA ALA A 88 -18.76 13.69 4.69
C ALA A 88 -19.79 12.58 4.38
N PRO A 89 -20.98 12.61 5.00
CA PRO A 89 -22.01 11.58 4.81
C PRO A 89 -22.52 11.49 3.38
N ASP A 90 -22.69 12.63 2.71
CA ASP A 90 -23.11 12.74 1.31
C ASP A 90 -22.13 12.05 0.36
N VAL A 91 -20.82 12.27 0.54
CA VAL A 91 -19.78 11.58 -0.23
C VAL A 91 -19.77 10.09 0.08
N PHE A 92 -19.94 9.70 1.36
CA PHE A 92 -20.00 8.31 1.76
C PHE A 92 -21.19 7.58 1.12
N ASP A 93 -22.36 8.20 1.10
CA ASP A 93 -23.57 7.65 0.48
C ASP A 93 -23.40 7.51 -1.03
N PHE A 94 -22.81 8.53 -1.68
CA PHE A 94 -22.47 8.47 -3.10
C PHE A 94 -21.51 7.32 -3.43
N LEU A 95 -20.40 7.19 -2.68
CA LEU A 95 -19.42 6.12 -2.90
C LEU A 95 -20.01 4.74 -2.60
N SER A 96 -20.97 4.64 -1.67
CA SER A 96 -21.65 3.37 -1.34
C SER A 96 -22.40 2.77 -2.53
N LEU A 97 -22.78 3.59 -3.52
CA LEU A 97 -23.35 3.11 -4.79
C LEU A 97 -22.35 2.32 -5.64
N ASN A 98 -21.05 2.49 -5.39
CA ASN A 98 -19.95 1.80 -6.06
C ASN A 98 -19.03 1.10 -5.06
N SER A 99 -19.62 0.27 -4.19
CA SER A 99 -18.87 -0.50 -3.18
C SER A 99 -17.98 0.35 -2.27
N GLY A 100 -18.28 1.63 -2.07
CA GLY A 100 -17.48 2.54 -1.24
C GLY A 100 -16.22 3.10 -1.91
N PHE A 101 -16.01 2.87 -3.21
CA PHE A 101 -14.85 3.38 -3.96
C PHE A 101 -15.26 4.30 -5.09
N LEU A 102 -14.30 5.05 -5.63
CA LEU A 102 -14.54 5.91 -6.78
C LEU A 102 -14.98 5.05 -7.98
N PRO A 103 -16.01 5.47 -8.73
CA PRO A 103 -16.43 4.78 -9.93
C PRO A 103 -15.29 4.78 -10.96
N PRO A 104 -15.19 3.74 -11.81
CA PRO A 104 -14.26 3.74 -12.93
C PRO A 104 -14.48 4.99 -13.78
N VAL A 105 -13.38 5.60 -14.24
CA VAL A 105 -13.47 6.67 -15.24
C VAL A 105 -13.92 6.03 -16.55
N VAL A 106 -15.22 6.08 -16.84
CA VAL A 106 -15.77 5.73 -18.15
C VAL A 106 -15.45 6.87 -19.11
N GLN A 107 -14.62 6.58 -20.12
CA GLN A 107 -14.38 7.45 -21.26
C GLN A 107 -15.51 7.33 -22.29
#